data_AF-A0A6G9XT03-F1
#
_entry.id   AF-A0A6G9XT03-F1
#
_cell.length_a   1.000
_cell.length_b   1.000
_cell.length_c   1.000
_cell.angle_alpha   90.00
_cell.angle_beta   90.00
_cell.angle_gamma   90.00
#
_symmetry.space_group_name_H-M   'P 1'
#
loop_
_entity.id
_entity.type
_entity.pdbx_description
1 polymer ?
#
loop_
_entity_poly.entity_id
_entity_poly.type
_entity_poly.pdbx_seq_one_letter_code
_entity_poly.pdbx_strand_id
1 'polypeptide(L)'
;MTMDTPRYDRRAASRVLAGLAQPGLFGTELTLPRHRRVEYTCTALRTEPNSHLTYSQRLYLERFMRPCRPYQVTSATHRITWTDSDGIPNTGHFRADGLGPLVPIAMRETVLTLWHGLEANTALAERISALAPREHAVLDGTTTDHDPHDIFRVGIEAAGRALAQHALLARQTPYRGAAEFARGIHESGLFAAVATRWYWELQASTYRRGMIPVTLIAQPDGTVRYSAETVATLRAMKDATISDAHTVMRRATHVEGLSVAEAIAKYHDDLDLISRQYALLPAGTRPACLAAMPHHLGGGHYSILPVVVDRFVAVFDKLVGRCEPVEVSAEPADAHADRAATAEDQVFYVPDMTCKHCVRTIGGVLESMDIRVVEIDLISKRVIAEFRSPRNRARAFEAIRDGGYNPVAEQPEAPAADAVAAQPSESAV
;
A
#
# COMPACT_ATOMS: atom_id res chain seq x y z
N MET A 1 21.57 -34.09 -8.01
CA MET A 1 20.29 -33.42 -8.34
C MET A 1 19.96 -32.46 -7.21
N THR A 2 20.39 -31.20 -7.31
CA THR A 2 20.03 -30.16 -6.35
C THR A 2 18.63 -29.67 -6.68
N MET A 3 17.64 -30.11 -5.89
CA MET A 3 16.23 -29.71 -6.06
C MET A 3 16.06 -28.20 -5.94
N ASP A 4 15.23 -27.64 -6.81
CA ASP A 4 14.79 -26.23 -6.89
C ASP A 4 14.10 -25.78 -5.60
N THR A 5 14.88 -25.57 -4.55
CA THR A 5 14.38 -25.15 -3.24
C THR A 5 14.32 -23.63 -3.20
N PRO A 6 13.21 -23.01 -2.72
CA PRO A 6 13.12 -21.57 -2.58
C PRO A 6 14.31 -21.00 -1.82
N ARG A 7 15.02 -20.06 -2.46
CA ARG A 7 16.22 -19.44 -1.89
C ARG A 7 16.05 -17.93 -1.86
N TYR A 8 16.31 -17.35 -0.70
CA TYR A 8 16.38 -15.91 -0.55
C TYR A 8 17.60 -15.35 -1.30
N ASP A 9 17.36 -14.69 -2.44
CA ASP A 9 18.38 -14.01 -3.23
C ASP A 9 17.77 -12.77 -3.92
N ARG A 10 17.93 -11.62 -3.25
CA ARG A 10 17.41 -10.34 -3.74
C ARG A 10 17.99 -9.90 -5.06
N ARG A 11 19.27 -10.18 -5.31
CA ARG A 11 19.93 -9.72 -6.53
C ARG A 11 19.47 -10.55 -7.71
N ALA A 12 19.30 -11.86 -7.52
CA ALA A 12 18.71 -12.74 -8.52
C ALA A 12 17.23 -12.38 -8.78
N ALA A 13 16.41 -12.20 -7.74
CA ALA A 13 15.00 -11.80 -7.89
C ALA A 13 14.86 -10.48 -8.64
N SER A 14 15.67 -9.47 -8.27
CA SER A 14 15.69 -8.18 -8.97
C SER A 14 16.11 -8.32 -10.44
N ARG A 15 17.06 -9.22 -10.76
CA ARG A 15 17.49 -9.47 -12.13
C ARG A 15 16.40 -10.13 -12.98
N VAL A 16 15.68 -11.11 -12.42
CA VAL A 16 14.53 -11.75 -13.08
C VAL A 16 13.49 -10.69 -13.42
N LEU A 17 13.07 -9.89 -12.44
CA LEU A 17 12.10 -8.81 -12.65
C LEU A 17 12.60 -7.77 -13.67
N ALA A 18 13.89 -7.42 -13.63
CA ALA A 18 14.47 -6.47 -14.58
C ALA A 18 14.47 -7.03 -16.02
N GLY A 19 14.77 -8.32 -16.19
CA GLY A 19 14.70 -9.00 -17.48
C GLY A 19 13.29 -9.05 -18.05
N LEU A 20 12.28 -9.27 -17.21
CA LEU A 20 10.86 -9.25 -17.62
C LEU A 20 10.38 -7.86 -18.04
N ALA A 21 10.83 -6.82 -17.32
CA ALA A 21 10.40 -5.45 -17.51
C ALA A 21 11.12 -4.70 -18.65
N GLN A 22 12.40 -5.02 -18.91
CA GLN A 22 13.25 -4.27 -19.84
C GLN A 22 12.72 -4.19 -21.28
N PRO A 23 12.15 -5.27 -21.86
CA PRO A 23 11.58 -5.20 -23.21
C PRO A 23 10.39 -4.25 -23.35
N GLY A 24 9.73 -3.90 -22.24
CA GLY A 24 8.58 -2.99 -22.23
C GLY A 24 7.55 -3.37 -21.18
N LEU A 25 7.73 -2.87 -19.94
CA LEU A 25 6.77 -3.06 -18.85
C LEU A 25 5.43 -2.36 -19.14
N PHE A 26 5.48 -1.16 -19.71
CA PHE A 26 4.32 -0.36 -20.12
C PHE A 26 4.29 -0.12 -21.63
N GLY A 27 4.64 -1.16 -22.41
CA GLY A 27 4.67 -1.11 -23.88
C GLY A 27 3.28 -1.06 -24.53
N THR A 28 2.25 -1.48 -23.80
CA THR A 28 0.85 -1.42 -24.23
C THR A 28 0.31 0.01 -24.14
N GLU A 29 -0.45 0.44 -25.15
CA GLU A 29 -1.14 1.73 -25.12
C GLU A 29 -2.17 1.76 -23.99
N LEU A 30 -2.20 2.86 -23.23
CA LEU A 30 -3.13 3.01 -22.12
C LEU A 30 -4.38 3.76 -22.57
N THR A 31 -5.54 3.15 -22.35
CA THR A 31 -6.81 3.84 -22.45
C THR A 31 -7.03 4.65 -21.18
N LEU A 32 -6.97 5.98 -21.28
CA LEU A 32 -7.26 6.84 -20.15
C LEU A 32 -8.77 6.97 -19.95
N PRO A 33 -9.29 6.80 -18.73
CA PRO A 33 -10.70 7.06 -18.45
C PRO A 33 -11.10 8.49 -18.81
N ARG A 34 -12.39 8.65 -19.15
CA ARG A 34 -13.03 9.96 -19.36
C ARG A 34 -13.12 10.72 -18.02
N HIS A 35 -13.49 12.00 -18.09
CA HIS A 35 -13.81 12.76 -16.89
C HIS A 35 -14.85 12.03 -16.03
N ARG A 36 -14.58 11.88 -14.74
CA ARG A 36 -15.38 11.08 -13.82
C ARG A 36 -15.60 11.82 -12.51
N ARG A 37 -16.86 11.88 -12.12
CA ARG A 37 -17.29 12.21 -10.76
C ARG A 37 -17.06 10.99 -9.87
N VAL A 38 -16.34 11.16 -8.77
CA VAL A 38 -16.06 10.11 -7.78
C VAL A 38 -16.64 10.53 -6.45
N GLU A 39 -17.66 9.81 -6.01
CA GLU A 39 -18.28 10.06 -4.71
C GLU A 39 -17.44 9.45 -3.59
N TYR A 40 -17.27 10.20 -2.50
CA TYR A 40 -16.54 9.74 -1.34
C TYR A 40 -17.20 10.21 -0.06
N THR A 41 -17.09 9.41 1.00
CA THR A 41 -17.45 9.82 2.35
C THR A 41 -16.20 10.25 3.11
N CYS A 42 -16.36 11.21 4.02
CA CYS A 42 -15.26 11.82 4.75
C CYS A 42 -15.49 11.67 6.26
N THR A 43 -14.41 11.40 7.01
CA THR A 43 -14.44 11.33 8.47
C THR A 43 -13.24 12.06 9.03
N ALA A 44 -13.48 13.08 9.88
CA ALA A 44 -12.41 13.75 10.60
C ALA A 44 -11.73 12.79 11.58
N LEU A 45 -10.39 12.78 11.58
CA LEU A 45 -9.62 12.02 12.54
C LEU A 45 -9.65 12.70 13.91
N ARG A 46 -9.88 11.91 14.96
CA ARG A 46 -9.89 12.39 16.34
C ARG A 46 -8.54 12.12 16.98
N THR A 47 -7.82 13.19 17.33
CA THR A 47 -6.55 13.09 18.03
C THR A 47 -6.76 12.84 19.52
N GLU A 48 -5.75 12.31 20.19
CA GLU A 48 -5.77 12.22 21.66
C GLU A 48 -5.67 13.61 22.30
N PRO A 49 -6.20 13.78 23.53
CA PRO A 49 -5.98 15.00 24.30
C PRO A 49 -4.48 15.33 24.42
N ASN A 50 -4.12 16.59 24.15
CA ASN A 50 -2.74 17.08 24.16
C ASN A 50 -1.78 16.42 23.15
N SER A 51 -2.32 15.82 22.08
CA SER A 51 -1.56 15.19 21.00
C SER A 51 -2.11 15.63 19.64
N HIS A 52 -1.25 15.65 18.62
CA HIS A 52 -1.68 15.77 17.21
C HIS A 52 -1.83 14.41 16.52
N LEU A 53 -1.57 13.32 17.25
CA LEU A 53 -1.74 11.95 16.78
C LEU A 53 -3.03 11.35 17.33
N THR A 54 -3.64 10.44 16.57
CA THR A 54 -4.68 9.55 17.08
C THR A 54 -4.08 8.49 18.00
N TYR A 55 -4.93 7.84 18.81
CA TYR A 55 -4.51 6.72 19.69
C TYR A 55 -3.77 5.63 18.91
N SER A 56 -4.32 5.19 17.77
CA SER A 56 -3.72 4.13 16.95
C SER A 56 -2.39 4.55 16.31
N GLN A 57 -2.24 5.81 15.92
CA GLN A 57 -0.98 6.36 15.41
C GLN A 57 0.08 6.43 16.51
N ARG A 58 -0.27 6.88 17.72
CA ARG A 58 0.65 6.93 18.85
C ARG A 58 1.14 5.54 19.23
N LEU A 59 0.24 4.56 19.37
CA LEU A 59 0.62 3.18 19.67
C LEU A 59 1.57 2.61 18.61
N TYR A 60 1.29 2.86 17.33
CA TYR A 60 2.15 2.40 16.25
C TYR A 60 3.55 3.05 16.31
N LEU A 61 3.60 4.36 16.54
CA LEU A 61 4.85 5.10 16.73
C LEU A 61 5.69 4.52 17.88
N GLU A 62 5.08 4.34 19.05
CA GLU A 62 5.75 3.85 20.26
C GLU A 62 6.28 2.42 20.11
N ARG A 63 5.57 1.58 19.35
CA ARG A 63 5.91 0.16 19.19
C ARG A 63 6.86 -0.11 18.03
N PHE A 64 6.69 0.56 16.89
CA PHE A 64 7.35 0.15 15.64
C PHE A 64 8.24 1.20 15.00
N MET A 65 8.18 2.46 15.44
CA MET A 65 8.90 3.55 14.78
C MET A 65 10.07 4.09 15.60
N ARG A 66 10.52 3.40 16.66
CA ARG A 66 11.67 3.86 17.45
C ARG A 66 12.91 4.03 16.58
N PRO A 67 13.70 5.12 16.72
CA PRO A 67 13.62 6.16 17.76
C PRO A 67 12.76 7.39 17.40
N CYS A 68 11.92 7.33 16.37
CA CYS A 68 11.09 8.44 15.92
C CYS A 68 10.23 9.01 17.06
N ARG A 69 10.15 10.34 17.11
CA ARG A 69 9.43 11.11 18.12
C ARG A 69 8.11 11.64 17.56
N PRO A 70 7.10 11.90 18.40
CA PRO A 70 5.79 12.38 17.94
C PRO A 70 5.86 13.61 17.03
N TYR A 71 6.69 14.60 17.37
CA TYR A 71 6.81 15.85 16.59
C TYR A 71 7.39 15.64 15.18
N GLN A 72 8.04 14.50 14.91
CA GLN A 72 8.60 14.15 13.60
C GLN A 72 7.55 13.50 12.67
N VAL A 73 6.36 13.23 13.20
CA VAL A 73 5.26 12.59 12.47
C VAL A 73 4.21 13.62 12.11
N THR A 74 3.89 13.71 10.83
CA THR A 74 2.70 14.43 10.36
C THR A 74 1.52 13.46 10.31
N SER A 75 0.40 13.82 10.97
CA SER A 75 -0.88 13.13 10.83
C SER A 75 -1.74 13.79 9.75
N ALA A 76 -2.53 12.96 9.07
CA ALA A 76 -3.71 13.36 8.33
C ALA A 76 -4.74 14.00 9.26
N THR A 77 -5.66 14.77 8.70
CA THR A 77 -6.79 15.33 9.45
C THR A 77 -8.10 14.60 9.13
N HIS A 78 -8.16 13.93 7.98
CA HIS A 78 -9.35 13.23 7.51
C HIS A 78 -8.98 11.86 6.94
N ARG A 79 -9.90 10.91 7.12
CA ARG A 79 -9.97 9.66 6.38
C ARG A 79 -11.11 9.76 5.38
N ILE A 80 -10.92 9.20 4.20
CA ILE A 80 -11.96 9.06 3.18
C ILE A 80 -12.17 7.60 2.83
N THR A 81 -13.38 7.29 2.37
CA THR A 81 -13.73 6.01 1.76
C THR A 81 -14.50 6.27 0.47
N TRP A 82 -14.21 5.48 -0.56
CA TRP A 82 -14.86 5.57 -1.87
C TRP A 82 -14.79 4.22 -2.58
N THR A 83 -15.56 4.09 -3.66
CA THR A 83 -15.46 2.97 -4.60
C THR A 83 -14.79 3.46 -5.87
N ASP A 84 -13.74 2.77 -6.32
CA ASP A 84 -12.96 3.16 -7.50
C ASP A 84 -13.62 2.76 -8.82
N SER A 85 -12.96 3.04 -9.95
CA SER A 85 -13.53 2.75 -11.26
C SER A 85 -13.87 1.29 -11.53
N ASP A 86 -13.22 0.36 -10.82
CA ASP A 86 -13.38 -1.08 -10.97
C ASP A 86 -14.40 -1.64 -9.97
N GLY A 87 -15.08 -0.76 -9.22
CA GLY A 87 -16.02 -1.18 -8.19
C GLY A 87 -15.34 -1.63 -6.89
N ILE A 88 -14.04 -1.39 -6.73
CA ILE A 88 -13.28 -1.85 -5.56
C ILE A 88 -13.37 -0.79 -4.46
N PRO A 89 -13.71 -1.18 -3.22
CA PRO A 89 -13.73 -0.25 -2.09
C PRO A 89 -12.30 0.19 -1.74
N ASN A 90 -12.14 1.48 -1.42
CA ASN A 90 -10.87 2.11 -1.09
C ASN A 90 -10.98 2.95 0.18
N THR A 91 -9.85 3.10 0.88
CA THR A 91 -9.67 4.13 1.89
C THR A 91 -8.40 4.93 1.61
N GLY A 92 -8.39 6.16 2.10
CA GLY A 92 -7.30 7.08 1.96
C GLY A 92 -7.32 8.14 3.05
N HIS A 93 -6.26 8.92 3.09
CA HIS A 93 -6.08 9.96 4.10
C HIS A 93 -5.63 11.24 3.43
N PHE A 94 -6.11 12.37 3.96
CA PHE A 94 -5.68 13.67 3.50
C PHE A 94 -5.63 14.67 4.66
N ARG A 95 -5.03 15.83 4.38
CA ARG A 95 -5.09 16.99 5.26
C ARG A 95 -5.97 18.07 4.67
N ALA A 96 -6.88 18.61 5.47
CA ALA A 96 -7.78 19.70 5.07
C ALA A 96 -7.03 20.99 4.70
N ASP A 97 -5.83 21.19 5.25
CA ASP A 97 -4.94 22.31 4.93
C ASP A 97 -3.92 21.97 3.83
N GLY A 98 -4.11 20.86 3.10
CA GLY A 98 -3.25 20.38 2.02
C GLY A 98 -3.96 20.28 0.67
N LEU A 99 -3.61 19.27 -0.13
CA LEU A 99 -4.17 19.06 -1.48
C LEU A 99 -5.53 18.34 -1.49
N GLY A 100 -6.14 18.13 -0.31
CA GLY A 100 -7.47 17.55 -0.21
C GLY A 100 -7.56 16.06 -0.62
N PRO A 101 -8.80 15.56 -0.85
CA PRO A 101 -9.08 14.16 -1.20
C PRO A 101 -8.72 13.81 -2.65
N LEU A 102 -8.47 14.81 -3.50
CA LEU A 102 -8.17 14.60 -4.92
C LEU A 102 -6.93 13.72 -5.14
N VAL A 103 -5.86 13.93 -4.36
CA VAL A 103 -4.61 13.17 -4.53
C VAL A 103 -4.80 11.67 -4.31
N PRO A 104 -5.31 11.18 -3.15
CA PRO A 104 -5.49 9.75 -2.94
C PRO A 104 -6.46 9.12 -3.96
N ILE A 105 -7.52 9.83 -4.37
CA ILE A 105 -8.49 9.33 -5.37
C ILE A 105 -7.84 9.22 -6.75
N ALA A 106 -7.26 10.31 -7.28
CA ALA A 106 -6.62 10.30 -8.60
C ALA A 106 -5.40 9.34 -8.65
N MET A 107 -4.72 9.17 -7.52
CA MET A 107 -3.64 8.18 -7.37
C MET A 107 -4.17 6.77 -7.59
N ARG A 108 -5.31 6.42 -7.00
CA ARG A 108 -5.91 5.09 -7.18
C ARG A 108 -6.34 4.85 -8.62
N GLU A 109 -6.99 5.82 -9.25
CA GLU A 109 -7.36 5.74 -10.67
C GLU A 109 -6.14 5.58 -11.59
N THR A 110 -5.01 6.21 -11.23
CA THR A 110 -3.72 6.02 -11.90
C THR A 110 -3.21 4.59 -11.73
N VAL A 111 -3.28 4.03 -10.53
CA VAL A 111 -2.90 2.64 -10.27
C VAL A 111 -3.74 1.69 -11.13
N LEU A 112 -5.06 1.85 -11.16
CA LEU A 112 -5.96 1.00 -11.96
C LEU A 112 -5.63 1.07 -13.45
N THR A 113 -5.46 2.28 -13.98
CA THR A 113 -5.09 2.47 -15.39
C THR A 113 -3.79 1.73 -15.74
N LEU A 114 -2.80 1.76 -14.85
CA LEU A 114 -1.54 1.05 -15.06
C LEU A 114 -1.66 -0.46 -14.88
N TRP A 115 -2.52 -0.92 -13.96
CA TRP A 115 -2.84 -2.32 -13.79
C TRP A 115 -3.52 -2.90 -15.02
N HIS A 116 -4.53 -2.23 -15.59
CA HIS A 116 -5.15 -2.66 -16.84
C HIS A 116 -4.14 -2.71 -17.98
N GLY A 117 -3.24 -1.73 -18.04
CA GLY A 117 -2.14 -1.75 -19.02
C GLY A 117 -1.17 -2.91 -18.85
N LEU A 118 -0.92 -3.32 -17.60
CA LEU A 118 -0.08 -4.48 -17.28
C LEU A 118 -0.78 -5.79 -17.65
N GLU A 119 -2.07 -5.92 -17.32
CA GLU A 119 -2.91 -7.08 -17.66
C GLU A 119 -3.05 -7.25 -19.17
N ALA A 120 -3.21 -6.15 -19.91
CA ALA A 120 -3.31 -6.16 -21.37
C ALA A 120 -1.97 -6.41 -22.08
N ASN A 121 -0.84 -6.46 -21.36
CA ASN A 121 0.48 -6.69 -21.93
C ASN A 121 0.73 -8.19 -22.17
N THR A 122 0.19 -8.71 -23.28
CA THR A 122 0.35 -10.12 -23.68
C THR A 122 1.81 -10.54 -23.82
N ALA A 123 2.67 -9.65 -24.34
CA ALA A 123 4.09 -9.91 -24.47
C ALA A 123 4.77 -10.09 -23.10
N LEU A 124 4.36 -9.34 -22.06
CA LEU A 124 4.84 -9.56 -20.70
C LEU A 124 4.33 -10.90 -20.15
N ALA A 125 3.05 -11.22 -20.35
CA ALA A 125 2.48 -12.49 -19.91
C ALA A 125 3.22 -13.71 -20.53
N GLU A 126 3.56 -13.64 -21.82
CA GLU A 126 4.38 -14.65 -22.51
C GLU A 126 5.79 -14.77 -21.91
N ARG A 127 6.43 -13.65 -21.56
CA ARG A 127 7.75 -13.70 -20.89
C ARG A 127 7.66 -14.30 -19.48
N ILE A 128 6.58 -14.03 -18.76
CA ILE A 128 6.33 -14.58 -17.43
C ILE A 128 6.09 -16.10 -17.51
N SER A 129 5.28 -16.57 -18.46
CA SER A 129 4.99 -18.00 -18.63
C SER A 129 6.20 -18.80 -19.11
N ALA A 130 7.18 -18.14 -19.74
CA ALA A 130 8.44 -18.73 -20.17
C ALA A 130 9.53 -18.79 -19.08
N LEU A 131 9.25 -18.33 -17.85
CA LEU A 131 10.23 -18.37 -16.76
C LEU A 131 10.62 -19.81 -16.39
N ALA A 132 11.90 -20.02 -16.12
CA ALA A 132 12.40 -21.31 -15.70
C ALA A 132 12.00 -21.61 -14.23
N PRO A 133 11.89 -22.89 -13.83
CA PRO A 133 11.58 -23.28 -12.44
C PRO A 133 12.49 -22.62 -11.39
N ARG A 134 13.77 -22.46 -11.72
CA ARG A 134 14.74 -21.78 -10.86
C ARG A 134 14.42 -20.29 -10.64
N GLU A 135 13.88 -19.61 -11.63
CA GLU A 135 13.51 -18.20 -11.52
C GLU A 135 12.28 -18.04 -10.63
N HIS A 136 11.28 -18.92 -10.78
CA HIS A 136 10.16 -19.02 -9.85
C HIS A 136 10.62 -19.29 -8.42
N ALA A 137 11.49 -20.28 -8.19
CA ALA A 137 11.98 -20.60 -6.85
C ALA A 137 12.71 -19.42 -6.18
N VAL A 138 13.41 -18.59 -6.96
CA VAL A 138 14.06 -17.36 -6.45
C VAL A 138 13.02 -16.31 -6.06
N LEU A 139 11.98 -16.10 -6.87
CA LEU A 139 10.91 -15.14 -6.58
C LEU A 139 10.09 -15.58 -5.36
N ASP A 140 9.73 -16.86 -5.28
CA ASP A 140 9.04 -17.48 -4.15
C ASP A 140 9.85 -17.34 -2.85
N GLY A 141 11.16 -17.57 -2.94
CA GLY A 141 12.05 -17.48 -1.79
C GLY A 141 12.32 -16.05 -1.30
N THR A 142 12.07 -15.03 -2.11
CA THR A 142 12.57 -13.67 -1.90
C THR A 142 11.48 -12.60 -1.75
N THR A 143 10.37 -12.76 -2.47
CA THR A 143 9.30 -11.76 -2.56
C THR A 143 8.08 -12.20 -1.76
N THR A 144 7.17 -11.27 -1.46
CA THR A 144 5.92 -11.58 -0.75
C THR A 144 4.85 -12.15 -1.68
N ASP A 145 4.79 -11.63 -2.90
CA ASP A 145 3.69 -11.89 -3.84
C ASP A 145 4.01 -13.02 -4.84
N HIS A 146 5.29 -13.41 -4.95
CA HIS A 146 5.81 -14.57 -5.67
C HIS A 146 5.67 -14.49 -7.20
N ASP A 147 4.45 -14.22 -7.68
CA ASP A 147 4.12 -14.06 -9.08
C ASP A 147 4.64 -12.71 -9.63
N PRO A 148 5.36 -12.68 -10.76
CA PRO A 148 5.89 -11.43 -11.31
C PRO A 148 4.84 -10.37 -11.61
N HIS A 149 3.66 -10.76 -12.09
CA HIS A 149 2.58 -9.82 -12.39
C HIS A 149 2.09 -9.15 -11.10
N ASP A 150 1.83 -9.92 -10.05
CA ASP A 150 1.47 -9.40 -8.73
C ASP A 150 2.57 -8.48 -8.16
N ILE A 151 3.84 -8.87 -8.29
CA ILE A 151 4.99 -8.06 -7.82
C ILE A 151 5.00 -6.70 -8.52
N PHE A 152 4.77 -6.64 -9.84
CA PHE A 152 4.69 -5.38 -10.57
C PHE A 152 3.47 -4.54 -10.15
N ARG A 153 2.30 -5.16 -9.96
CA ARG A 153 1.10 -4.47 -9.46
C ARG A 153 1.36 -3.81 -8.11
N VAL A 154 1.95 -4.53 -7.17
CA VAL A 154 2.31 -4.01 -5.84
C VAL A 154 3.37 -2.90 -5.94
N GLY A 155 4.31 -3.01 -6.88
CA GLY A 155 5.28 -1.94 -7.17
C GLY A 155 4.63 -0.65 -7.66
N ILE A 156 3.63 -0.75 -8.54
CA ILE A 156 2.82 0.39 -9.01
C ILE A 156 2.06 1.04 -7.83
N GLU A 157 1.41 0.22 -7.00
CA GLU A 157 0.75 0.75 -5.80
C GLU A 157 1.72 1.41 -4.82
N ALA A 158 2.93 0.87 -4.66
CA ALA A 158 3.94 1.46 -3.80
C ALA A 158 4.37 2.85 -4.29
N ALA A 159 4.42 3.08 -5.61
CA ALA A 159 4.60 4.42 -6.17
C ALA A 159 3.40 5.32 -5.82
N GLY A 160 2.17 4.83 -6.00
CA GLY A 160 0.96 5.56 -5.60
C GLY A 160 0.94 5.97 -4.13
N ARG A 161 1.22 5.03 -3.21
CA ARG A 161 1.34 5.30 -1.77
C ARG A 161 2.42 6.34 -1.48
N ALA A 162 3.55 6.29 -2.17
CA ALA A 162 4.60 7.30 -1.99
C ALA A 162 4.06 8.70 -2.30
N LEU A 163 3.36 8.88 -3.42
CA LEU A 163 2.75 10.17 -3.77
C LEU A 163 1.70 10.60 -2.73
N ALA A 164 0.74 9.72 -2.42
CA ALA A 164 -0.39 10.04 -1.54
C ALA A 164 0.05 10.36 -0.10
N GLN A 165 1.01 9.61 0.47
CA GLN A 165 1.54 9.94 1.79
C GLN A 165 2.29 11.27 1.82
N HIS A 166 3.09 11.55 0.79
CA HIS A 166 3.83 12.81 0.74
C HIS A 166 2.89 14.01 0.56
N ALA A 167 1.70 13.84 -0.01
CA ALA A 167 0.69 14.90 -0.10
C ALA A 167 0.22 15.39 1.28
N LEU A 168 0.38 14.60 2.35
CA LEU A 168 0.20 15.08 3.73
C LEU A 168 1.19 16.18 4.12
N LEU A 169 2.25 16.38 3.34
CA LEU A 169 3.30 17.39 3.55
C LEU A 169 3.23 18.53 2.55
N ALA A 170 2.15 18.66 1.76
CA ALA A 170 2.04 19.68 0.71
C ALA A 170 2.32 21.12 1.19
N ARG A 171 2.00 21.44 2.45
CA ARG A 171 2.33 22.75 3.05
C ARG A 171 3.83 23.05 3.18
N GLN A 172 4.66 22.02 3.19
CA GLN A 172 6.12 22.13 3.30
C GLN A 172 6.79 22.24 1.91
N THR A 173 6.00 22.26 0.84
CA THR A 173 6.47 22.35 -0.54
C THR A 173 5.99 23.67 -1.17
N PRO A 174 6.58 24.11 -2.30
CA PRO A 174 6.04 25.22 -3.07
C PRO A 174 4.84 24.83 -3.94
N TYR A 175 4.59 23.52 -4.14
CA TYR A 175 3.58 23.02 -5.06
C TYR A 175 2.16 23.22 -4.52
N ARG A 176 1.25 23.76 -5.34
CA ARG A 176 -0.13 24.08 -4.95
C ARG A 176 -1.17 23.29 -5.74
N GLY A 177 -0.81 22.76 -6.91
CA GLY A 177 -1.64 21.81 -7.65
C GLY A 177 -1.25 20.36 -7.40
N ALA A 178 -2.20 19.43 -7.50
CA ALA A 178 -1.90 18.00 -7.37
C ALA A 178 -0.98 17.47 -8.50
N ALA A 179 -1.21 17.88 -9.74
CA ALA A 179 -0.33 17.63 -10.89
C ALA A 179 1.09 18.16 -10.67
N GLU A 180 1.19 19.44 -10.28
CA GLU A 180 2.45 20.11 -9.96
C GLU A 180 3.18 19.39 -8.82
N PHE A 181 2.44 18.99 -7.78
CA PHE A 181 2.99 18.23 -6.66
C PHE A 181 3.58 16.89 -7.11
N ALA A 182 2.88 16.12 -7.95
CA ALA A 182 3.39 14.85 -8.44
C ALA A 182 4.70 14.99 -9.23
N ARG A 183 4.78 15.97 -10.13
CA ARG A 183 6.02 16.30 -10.85
C ARG A 183 7.12 16.77 -9.90
N GLY A 184 6.81 17.67 -8.99
CA GLY A 184 7.79 18.20 -8.04
C GLY A 184 8.39 17.12 -7.12
N ILE A 185 7.57 16.19 -6.62
CA ILE A 185 8.02 15.04 -5.81
C ILE A 185 8.91 14.09 -6.65
N HIS A 186 8.58 13.91 -7.93
CA HIS A 186 9.36 13.12 -8.88
C HIS A 186 10.72 13.74 -9.18
N GLU A 187 10.75 15.00 -9.60
CA GLU A 187 11.96 15.77 -9.89
C GLU A 187 12.87 15.90 -8.66
N SER A 188 12.27 15.95 -7.47
CA SER A 188 12.98 15.94 -6.18
C SER A 188 13.62 14.58 -5.81
N GLY A 189 13.38 13.53 -6.60
CA GLY A 189 13.91 12.19 -6.36
C GLY A 189 13.32 11.49 -5.13
N LEU A 190 12.14 11.90 -4.65
CA LEU A 190 11.56 11.38 -3.41
C LEU A 190 11.07 9.93 -3.54
N PHE A 191 10.61 9.50 -4.72
CA PHE A 191 10.30 8.07 -4.96
C PHE A 191 11.54 7.18 -4.74
N ALA A 192 12.70 7.61 -5.23
CA ALA A 192 13.96 6.92 -4.98
C ALA A 192 14.39 6.99 -3.51
N ALA A 193 14.13 8.12 -2.84
CA ALA A 193 14.36 8.25 -1.40
C ALA A 193 13.52 7.23 -0.60
N VAL A 194 12.23 7.07 -0.91
CA VAL A 194 11.35 6.07 -0.29
C VAL A 194 11.89 4.66 -0.54
N ALA A 195 12.15 4.31 -1.81
CA ALA A 195 12.60 2.97 -2.18
C ALA A 195 13.93 2.54 -1.54
N THR A 196 14.79 3.49 -1.17
CA THR A 196 16.14 3.18 -0.66
C THR A 196 16.31 3.42 0.84
N ARG A 197 15.64 4.43 1.40
CA ARG A 197 15.85 4.87 2.79
C ARG A 197 14.80 4.34 3.76
N TRP A 198 13.56 4.16 3.32
CA TRP A 198 12.52 3.62 4.19
C TRP A 198 12.76 2.11 4.38
N TYR A 199 12.34 1.59 5.53
CA TYR A 199 12.28 0.15 5.72
C TYR A 199 10.96 -0.41 5.13
N TRP A 200 10.95 -1.69 4.74
CA TRP A 200 9.97 -2.25 3.80
C TRP A 200 8.51 -2.17 4.28
N GLU A 201 8.26 -2.27 5.60
CA GLU A 201 6.90 -2.18 6.17
C GLU A 201 6.47 -0.75 6.54
N LEU A 202 7.41 0.21 6.58
CA LEU A 202 7.11 1.56 7.07
C LEU A 202 6.05 2.23 6.21
N GLN A 203 6.21 2.15 4.88
CA GLN A 203 5.36 2.85 3.93
C GLN A 203 3.91 2.38 4.03
N ALA A 204 3.67 1.08 3.86
CA ALA A 204 2.32 0.52 3.90
C ALA A 204 1.65 0.78 5.26
N SER A 205 2.36 0.53 6.36
CA SER A 205 1.79 0.65 7.70
C SER A 205 1.45 2.08 8.11
N THR A 206 2.25 3.06 7.69
CA THR A 206 1.98 4.49 7.95
C THR A 206 0.94 5.06 6.98
N TYR A 207 0.87 4.56 5.74
CA TYR A 207 -0.15 4.94 4.76
C TYR A 207 -1.56 4.59 5.28
N ARG A 208 -1.75 3.35 5.74
CA ARG A 208 -3.05 2.87 6.27
C ARG A 208 -3.50 3.61 7.53
N ARG A 209 -2.56 4.23 8.25
CA ARG A 209 -2.82 5.02 9.47
C ARG A 209 -2.91 6.53 9.22
N GLY A 210 -2.77 6.97 7.96
CA GLY A 210 -2.79 8.39 7.63
C GLY A 210 -1.68 9.19 8.31
N MET A 211 -0.48 8.65 8.40
CA MET A 211 0.66 9.32 9.02
C MET A 211 1.91 9.24 8.13
N ILE A 212 2.84 10.15 8.32
CA ILE A 212 4.13 10.14 7.63
C ILE A 212 5.26 10.70 8.53
N PRO A 213 6.38 9.98 8.74
CA PRO A 213 7.47 10.38 9.64
C PRO A 213 8.58 11.16 8.93
N VAL A 214 8.23 12.10 8.05
CA VAL A 214 9.23 12.88 7.32
C VAL A 214 8.88 14.36 7.30
N THR A 215 9.91 15.17 7.20
CA THR A 215 9.83 16.62 7.01
C THR A 215 10.53 16.98 5.71
N LEU A 216 9.89 17.81 4.90
CA LEU A 216 10.41 18.35 3.66
C LEU A 216 10.96 19.76 3.88
N ILE A 217 12.05 20.07 3.17
CA ILE A 217 12.66 21.38 3.10
C ILE A 217 12.70 21.78 1.63
N ALA A 218 11.99 22.85 1.27
CA ALA A 218 12.05 23.46 -0.05
C ALA A 218 13.45 24.01 -0.32
N GLN A 219 13.93 23.78 -1.53
CA GLN A 219 15.22 24.25 -2.04
C GLN A 219 15.02 25.49 -2.92
N PRO A 220 16.05 26.31 -3.15
CA PRO A 220 15.96 27.49 -4.01
C PRO A 220 15.58 27.20 -5.46
N ASP A 221 15.86 25.99 -5.95
CA ASP A 221 15.52 25.53 -7.32
C ASP A 221 14.07 25.03 -7.45
N GLY A 222 13.26 25.14 -6.40
CA GLY A 222 11.88 24.67 -6.37
C GLY A 222 11.72 23.18 -6.04
N THR A 223 12.81 22.41 -5.93
CA THR A 223 12.76 21.02 -5.46
C THR A 223 12.58 20.95 -3.94
N VAL A 224 12.29 19.77 -3.41
CA VAL A 224 12.20 19.51 -1.96
C VAL A 224 13.12 18.36 -1.56
N ARG A 225 13.61 18.38 -0.33
CA ARG A 225 14.44 17.29 0.22
C ARG A 225 13.98 16.93 1.63
N TYR A 226 14.24 15.70 2.05
CA TYR A 226 14.11 15.35 3.47
C TYR A 226 15.07 16.19 4.31
N SER A 227 14.61 16.63 5.48
CA SER A 227 15.49 17.27 6.47
C SER A 227 16.61 16.32 6.91
N ALA A 228 17.72 16.87 7.39
CA ALA A 228 18.82 16.06 7.93
C ALA A 228 18.35 15.17 9.08
N GLU A 229 17.46 15.69 9.94
CA GLU A 229 16.85 14.94 11.04
C GLU A 229 15.99 13.78 10.54
N THR A 230 15.17 13.99 9.50
CA THR A 230 14.41 12.92 8.86
C THR A 230 15.33 11.83 8.32
N VAL A 231 16.40 12.20 7.61
CA VAL A 231 17.33 11.21 7.04
C VAL A 231 18.01 10.40 8.14
N ALA A 232 18.45 11.04 9.22
CA ALA A 232 19.05 10.37 10.37
C ALA A 232 18.06 9.44 11.07
N THR A 233 16.82 9.89 11.28
CA THR A 233 15.76 9.13 11.97
C THR A 233 15.34 7.91 11.16
N LEU A 234 15.06 8.06 9.86
CA LEU A 234 14.70 6.93 8.99
C LEU A 234 15.81 5.87 8.94
N ARG A 235 17.08 6.32 8.91
CA ARG A 235 18.23 5.41 8.98
C ARG A 235 18.27 4.67 10.30
N ALA A 236 18.14 5.38 11.43
CA ALA A 236 18.15 4.77 12.75
C ALA A 236 17.00 3.78 12.94
N MET A 237 15.80 4.10 12.45
CA MET A 237 14.66 3.17 12.44
C MET A 237 14.99 1.92 11.65
N LYS A 238 15.49 2.06 10.42
CA LYS A 238 15.86 0.93 9.55
C LYS A 238 16.95 0.05 10.18
N ASP A 239 17.98 0.66 10.75
CA ASP A 239 19.08 -0.06 11.41
C ASP A 239 18.58 -0.82 12.66
N ALA A 240 17.68 -0.22 13.45
CA ALA A 240 17.03 -0.88 14.58
C ALA A 240 16.18 -2.09 14.15
N THR A 241 15.31 -1.91 13.14
CA THR A 241 14.49 -3.00 12.58
C THR A 241 15.34 -4.18 12.08
N ILE A 242 16.45 -3.90 11.37
CA ILE A 242 17.37 -4.95 10.91
C ILE A 242 18.03 -5.66 12.10
N SER A 243 18.45 -4.90 13.12
CA SER A 243 19.07 -5.47 14.32
C SER A 243 18.11 -6.39 15.07
N ASP A 244 16.84 -5.99 15.22
CA ASP A 244 15.81 -6.79 15.86
C ASP A 244 15.54 -8.08 15.08
N ALA A 245 15.39 -7.98 13.74
CA ALA A 245 15.19 -9.13 12.87
C ALA A 245 16.33 -10.15 12.99
N HIS A 246 17.58 -9.69 12.98
CA HIS A 246 18.74 -10.56 13.16
C HIS A 246 18.81 -11.14 14.58
N THR A 247 18.34 -10.42 15.60
CA THR A 247 18.33 -10.92 16.98
C THR A 247 17.36 -12.09 17.14
N VAL A 248 16.15 -11.96 16.59
CA VAL A 248 15.16 -13.05 16.54
C VAL A 248 15.73 -14.27 15.80
N MET A 249 16.28 -14.06 14.61
CA MET A 249 16.84 -15.15 13.80
C MET A 249 18.05 -15.82 14.47
N ARG A 250 18.96 -15.05 15.08
CA ARG A 250 20.11 -15.61 15.80
C ARG A 250 19.68 -16.43 17.01
N ARG A 251 18.70 -15.96 17.78
CA ARG A 251 18.14 -16.73 18.90
C ARG A 251 17.58 -18.07 18.40
N ALA A 252 16.73 -18.03 17.39
CA ALA A 252 16.11 -19.23 16.84
C ALA A 252 17.14 -20.26 16.36
N THR A 253 18.15 -19.81 15.63
CA THR A 253 19.13 -20.69 14.96
C THR A 253 20.30 -21.11 15.84
N HIS A 254 20.82 -20.24 16.71
CA HIS A 254 21.99 -20.53 17.52
C HIS A 254 21.67 -20.97 18.95
N VAL A 255 20.58 -20.49 19.54
CA VAL A 255 20.20 -20.84 20.91
C VAL A 255 19.22 -22.01 20.91
N GLU A 256 18.24 -21.99 20.02
CA GLU A 256 17.17 -23.01 19.98
C GLU A 256 17.46 -24.13 18.95
N GLY A 257 18.54 -24.00 18.16
CA GLY A 257 19.01 -25.02 17.23
C GLY A 257 18.09 -25.25 16.02
N LEU A 258 17.16 -24.33 15.75
CA LEU A 258 16.23 -24.44 14.63
C LEU A 258 16.94 -24.20 13.30
N SER A 259 16.53 -24.90 12.25
CA SER A 259 16.85 -24.49 10.88
C SER A 259 16.19 -23.15 10.55
N VAL A 260 16.65 -22.48 9.49
CA VAL A 260 16.05 -21.20 9.04
C VAL A 260 14.56 -21.37 8.71
N ALA A 261 14.17 -22.49 8.09
CA ALA A 261 12.79 -22.76 7.75
C ALA A 261 11.91 -22.92 9.00
N GLU A 262 12.39 -23.68 9.99
CA GLU A 262 11.69 -23.87 11.28
C GLU A 262 11.63 -22.57 12.09
N ALA A 263 12.70 -21.76 12.07
CA ALA A 263 12.73 -20.46 12.70
C ALA A 263 11.69 -19.50 12.09
N ILE A 264 11.58 -19.46 10.76
CA ILE A 264 10.56 -18.67 10.07
C ILE A 264 9.15 -19.12 10.46
N ALA A 265 8.91 -20.43 10.51
CA ALA A 265 7.61 -20.98 10.86
C ALA A 265 7.23 -20.67 12.31
N LYS A 266 8.18 -20.83 13.25
CA LYS A 266 7.95 -20.61 14.69
C LYS A 266 7.79 -19.14 15.04
N TYR A 267 8.66 -18.28 14.51
CA TYR A 267 8.67 -16.84 14.79
C TYR A 267 7.93 -16.06 13.72
N HIS A 268 6.94 -16.67 13.07
CA HIS A 268 6.26 -16.05 11.95
C HIS A 268 5.72 -14.67 12.34
N ASP A 269 4.95 -14.58 13.42
CA ASP A 269 4.33 -13.32 13.86
C ASP A 269 5.36 -12.23 14.19
N ASP A 270 6.43 -12.59 14.93
CA ASP A 270 7.51 -11.67 15.27
C ASP A 270 8.26 -11.18 14.04
N LEU A 271 8.54 -12.08 13.08
CA LEU A 271 9.24 -11.77 11.85
C LEU A 271 8.35 -11.05 10.84
N ASP A 272 7.05 -11.28 10.83
CA ASP A 272 6.10 -10.58 9.95
C ASP A 272 5.94 -9.12 10.41
N LEU A 273 6.00 -8.87 11.73
CA LEU A 273 5.99 -7.52 12.30
C LEU A 273 7.27 -6.70 12.02
N ILE A 274 8.44 -7.38 11.92
CA ILE A 274 9.76 -6.74 11.78
C ILE A 274 10.29 -6.82 10.33
N SER A 275 9.54 -7.48 9.44
CA SER A 275 9.91 -7.89 8.06
C SER A 275 10.92 -9.03 8.01
N ARG A 276 10.41 -10.26 7.79
CA ARG A 276 11.16 -11.51 7.59
C ARG A 276 12.35 -11.35 6.65
N GLN A 277 12.20 -10.53 5.63
CA GLN A 277 13.23 -10.32 4.63
C GLN A 277 14.53 -9.73 5.24
N TYR A 278 14.46 -8.94 6.32
CA TYR A 278 15.68 -8.46 7.00
C TYR A 278 16.38 -9.56 7.78
N ALA A 279 15.63 -10.47 8.40
CA ALA A 279 16.19 -11.60 9.13
C ALA A 279 17.01 -12.56 8.23
N LEU A 280 16.72 -12.56 6.92
CA LEU A 280 17.38 -13.40 5.93
C LEU A 280 18.56 -12.73 5.25
N LEU A 281 18.86 -11.46 5.56
CA LEU A 281 20.02 -10.79 5.02
C LEU A 281 21.30 -11.28 5.71
N PRO A 282 22.41 -11.45 4.98
CA PRO A 282 23.70 -11.63 5.60
C PRO A 282 24.07 -10.42 6.45
N ALA A 283 24.73 -10.64 7.59
CA ALA A 283 25.21 -9.57 8.46
C ALA A 283 26.04 -8.53 7.68
N GLY A 284 25.79 -7.24 7.92
CA GLY A 284 26.46 -6.14 7.22
C GLY A 284 25.90 -5.81 5.82
N THR A 285 24.93 -6.59 5.31
CA THR A 285 24.30 -6.29 4.02
C THR A 285 23.32 -5.13 4.17
N ARG A 286 23.46 -4.10 3.32
CA ARG A 286 22.47 -3.03 3.25
C ARG A 286 21.28 -3.45 2.39
N PRO A 287 20.03 -3.38 2.91
CA PRO A 287 18.87 -3.73 2.11
C PRO A 287 18.64 -2.70 1.02
N ALA A 288 18.46 -3.19 -0.22
CA ALA A 288 18.03 -2.39 -1.35
C ALA A 288 16.67 -2.89 -1.89
N CYS A 289 15.82 -1.95 -2.30
CA CYS A 289 14.59 -2.26 -3.03
C CYS A 289 14.92 -2.94 -4.36
N LEU A 290 14.18 -4.00 -4.69
CA LEU A 290 14.40 -4.77 -5.93
C LEU A 290 14.27 -3.88 -7.17
N ALA A 291 13.34 -2.92 -7.17
CA ALA A 291 13.13 -2.02 -8.29
C ALA A 291 14.26 -0.99 -8.46
N ALA A 292 14.97 -0.65 -7.38
CA ALA A 292 16.04 0.36 -7.39
C ALA A 292 17.43 -0.22 -7.70
N MET A 293 17.58 -1.54 -7.82
CA MET A 293 18.88 -2.15 -8.13
C MET A 293 19.21 -1.97 -9.63
N PRO A 294 20.39 -1.42 -9.97
CA PRO A 294 20.81 -1.31 -11.35
C PRO A 294 21.32 -2.66 -11.89
N HIS A 295 20.97 -2.96 -13.12
CA HIS A 295 21.45 -4.10 -13.90
C HIS A 295 22.07 -3.63 -15.20
N HIS A 296 22.87 -4.49 -15.83
CA HIS A 296 23.35 -4.28 -17.19
C HIS A 296 22.58 -5.22 -18.12
N LEU A 297 21.61 -4.68 -18.86
CA LEU A 297 20.69 -5.41 -19.73
C LEU A 297 20.58 -4.69 -21.08
N GLY A 298 20.52 -5.44 -22.19
CA GLY A 298 20.38 -4.84 -23.53
C GLY A 298 21.49 -3.85 -23.92
N GLY A 299 22.70 -4.00 -23.35
CA GLY A 299 23.83 -3.09 -23.61
C GLY A 299 23.84 -1.79 -22.81
N GLY A 300 22.95 -1.62 -21.82
CA GLY A 300 22.90 -0.41 -20.99
C GLY A 300 22.51 -0.67 -19.53
N HIS A 301 22.49 0.40 -18.74
CA HIS A 301 22.01 0.36 -17.36
C HIS A 301 20.48 0.36 -17.31
N TYR A 302 19.92 -0.57 -16.54
CA TYR A 302 18.47 -0.71 -16.37
C TYR A 302 18.11 -0.85 -14.90
N SER A 303 17.07 -0.13 -14.47
CA SER A 303 16.40 -0.33 -13.18
C SER A 303 14.91 -0.11 -13.36
N ILE A 304 14.08 -0.85 -12.62
CA ILE A 304 12.62 -0.84 -12.78
C ILE A 304 12.02 0.44 -12.21
N LEU A 305 12.60 0.98 -11.13
CA LEU A 305 12.02 2.08 -10.36
C LEU A 305 11.76 3.34 -11.22
N PRO A 306 12.72 3.86 -12.02
CA PRO A 306 12.45 5.00 -12.89
C PRO A 306 11.34 4.70 -13.91
N VAL A 307 11.33 3.50 -14.51
CA VAL A 307 10.29 3.10 -15.48
C VAL A 307 8.89 3.16 -14.87
N VAL A 308 8.72 2.65 -13.65
CA VAL A 308 7.43 2.69 -12.93
C VAL A 308 7.07 4.11 -12.53
N VAL A 309 8.00 4.86 -11.95
CA VAL A 309 7.72 6.20 -11.41
C VAL A 309 7.43 7.20 -12.53
N ASP A 310 8.23 7.21 -13.60
CA ASP A 310 8.06 8.11 -14.73
C ASP A 310 6.69 7.88 -15.39
N ARG A 311 6.34 6.60 -15.60
CA ARG A 311 5.04 6.25 -16.16
C ARG A 311 3.90 6.60 -15.22
N PHE A 312 4.05 6.32 -13.92
CA PHE A 312 3.05 6.64 -12.91
C PHE A 312 2.76 8.14 -12.84
N VAL A 313 3.79 8.99 -12.75
CA VAL A 313 3.65 10.44 -12.68
C VAL A 313 3.03 10.99 -13.97
N ALA A 314 3.45 10.48 -15.14
CA ALA A 314 2.90 10.91 -16.42
C ALA A 314 1.41 10.56 -16.60
N VAL A 315 0.96 9.42 -16.07
CA VAL A 315 -0.47 9.05 -16.09
C VAL A 315 -1.25 9.85 -15.05
N PHE A 316 -0.72 9.99 -13.83
CA PHE A 316 -1.35 10.78 -12.78
C PHE A 316 -1.60 12.23 -13.22
N ASP A 317 -0.61 12.87 -13.86
CA ASP A 317 -0.72 14.24 -14.35
C ASP A 317 -1.89 14.43 -15.33
N LYS A 318 -2.17 13.41 -16.15
CA LYS A 318 -3.30 13.44 -17.09
C LYS A 318 -4.64 13.15 -16.41
N LEU A 319 -4.66 12.28 -15.41
CA LEU A 319 -5.88 11.84 -14.74
C LEU A 319 -6.36 12.79 -13.68
N VAL A 320 -5.47 13.52 -13.01
CA VAL A 320 -5.86 14.39 -11.91
C VAL A 320 -6.83 15.51 -12.34
N GLY A 321 -6.71 16.00 -13.59
CA GLY A 321 -7.67 16.94 -14.18
C GLY A 321 -8.96 16.30 -14.70
N ARG A 322 -9.09 14.98 -14.60
CA ARG A 322 -10.27 14.19 -15.02
C ARG A 322 -11.04 13.60 -13.84
N CYS A 323 -10.52 13.71 -12.63
CA CYS A 323 -11.19 13.26 -11.43
C CYS A 323 -11.88 14.45 -10.76
N GLU A 324 -13.19 14.32 -10.53
CA GLU A 324 -13.99 15.27 -9.77
C GLU A 324 -14.48 14.59 -8.47
N PRO A 325 -13.73 14.72 -7.36
CA PRO A 325 -14.17 14.21 -6.07
C PRO A 325 -15.39 14.98 -5.56
N VAL A 326 -16.46 14.27 -5.22
CA VAL A 326 -17.67 14.84 -4.62
C VAL A 326 -17.93 14.19 -3.27
N GLU A 327 -17.95 15.01 -2.22
CA GLU A 327 -18.26 14.51 -0.88
C GLU A 327 -19.75 14.19 -0.78
N VAL A 328 -20.07 13.02 -0.26
CA VAL A 328 -21.45 12.60 0.04
C VAL A 328 -21.58 12.28 1.53
N SER A 329 -22.76 12.52 2.09
CA SER A 329 -23.06 12.20 3.49
C SER A 329 -23.02 10.68 3.69
N ALA A 330 -22.30 10.23 4.71
CA ALA A 330 -22.44 8.85 5.16
C ALA A 330 -23.81 8.70 5.85
N GLU A 331 -24.64 7.75 5.41
CA GLU A 331 -25.80 7.38 6.21
C GLU A 331 -25.32 6.76 7.53
N PRO A 332 -25.91 7.14 8.68
CA PRO A 332 -25.52 6.56 9.96
C PRO A 332 -25.86 5.07 9.98
N ALA A 333 -24.82 4.24 10.04
CA ALA A 333 -24.93 2.80 10.22
C ALA A 333 -25.33 2.47 11.67
N ASP A 334 -26.56 2.80 12.07
CA ASP A 334 -27.10 2.51 13.40
C ASP A 334 -28.50 1.89 13.27
N ALA A 335 -28.59 0.54 13.20
CA ALA A 335 -29.85 -0.16 13.45
C ALA A 335 -29.81 -1.68 13.75
N HIS A 336 -28.69 -2.39 13.89
CA HIS A 336 -28.74 -3.88 13.94
C HIS A 336 -27.87 -4.58 15.01
N ALA A 337 -27.78 -4.02 16.23
CA ALA A 337 -26.91 -4.57 17.28
C ALA A 337 -27.38 -5.90 17.91
N ASP A 338 -28.66 -6.29 17.80
CA ASP A 338 -29.24 -7.43 18.53
C ASP A 338 -29.87 -8.54 17.65
N ARG A 339 -29.60 -8.57 16.34
CA ARG A 339 -30.08 -9.66 15.46
C ARG A 339 -29.13 -10.86 15.45
N ALA A 340 -29.65 -12.06 15.22
CA ALA A 340 -28.82 -13.24 14.94
C ALA A 340 -28.00 -12.99 13.67
N ALA A 341 -26.74 -13.44 13.65
CA ALA A 341 -25.85 -13.25 12.51
C ALA A 341 -26.46 -13.90 11.25
N THR A 342 -26.68 -13.11 10.20
CA THR A 342 -27.16 -13.61 8.90
C THR A 342 -25.97 -13.99 8.00
N ALA A 343 -26.24 -14.64 6.86
CA ALA A 343 -25.21 -14.92 5.85
C ALA A 343 -24.54 -13.63 5.33
N GLU A 344 -25.24 -12.49 5.36
CA GLU A 344 -24.70 -11.18 4.98
C GLU A 344 -23.66 -10.67 6.00
N ASP A 345 -23.80 -11.02 7.28
CA ASP A 345 -22.86 -10.60 8.33
C ASP A 345 -21.48 -11.29 8.20
N GLN A 346 -21.38 -12.33 7.37
CA GLN A 346 -20.14 -13.07 7.09
C GLN A 346 -19.23 -12.37 6.08
N VAL A 347 -19.78 -11.48 5.25
CA VAL A 347 -19.02 -10.76 4.23
C VAL A 347 -18.65 -9.38 4.77
N PHE A 348 -17.42 -8.96 4.52
CA PHE A 348 -16.96 -7.59 4.74
C PHE A 348 -15.78 -7.26 3.83
N TYR A 349 -15.37 -6.00 3.80
CA TYR A 349 -14.28 -5.55 2.96
C TYR A 349 -13.17 -4.92 3.78
N VAL A 350 -11.93 -5.10 3.34
CA VAL A 350 -10.74 -4.44 3.92
C VAL A 350 -10.03 -3.67 2.81
N PRO A 351 -10.46 -2.43 2.51
CA PRO A 351 -10.02 -1.65 1.35
C PRO A 351 -8.49 -1.50 1.23
N ASP A 352 -7.82 -1.44 2.37
CA ASP A 352 -6.40 -1.13 2.52
C ASP A 352 -5.51 -2.40 2.54
N MET A 353 -6.05 -3.58 2.24
CA MET A 353 -5.26 -4.76 1.92
C MET A 353 -4.65 -4.62 0.52
N THR A 354 -3.34 -4.86 0.36
CA THR A 354 -2.61 -4.51 -0.89
C THR A 354 -1.66 -5.60 -1.40
N CYS A 355 -1.35 -6.60 -0.58
CA CYS A 355 -0.45 -7.70 -0.94
C CYS A 355 -0.79 -8.97 -0.16
N LYS A 356 -0.13 -10.08 -0.50
CA LYS A 356 -0.32 -11.37 0.21
C LYS A 356 0.02 -11.32 1.70
N HIS A 357 0.90 -10.41 2.14
CA HIS A 357 1.13 -10.19 3.57
C HIS A 357 -0.12 -9.64 4.27
N CYS A 358 -0.87 -8.71 3.65
CA CYS A 358 -2.11 -8.21 4.26
C CYS A 358 -3.15 -9.32 4.43
N VAL A 359 -3.28 -10.19 3.42
CA VAL A 359 -4.18 -11.35 3.48
C VAL A 359 -3.84 -12.26 4.66
N ARG A 360 -2.56 -12.60 4.82
CA ARG A 360 -2.09 -13.42 5.95
C ARG A 360 -2.31 -12.73 7.29
N THR A 361 -2.00 -11.45 7.41
CA THR A 361 -2.19 -10.69 8.65
C THR A 361 -3.66 -10.63 9.06
N ILE A 362 -4.57 -10.33 8.13
CA ILE A 362 -6.01 -10.28 8.40
C ILE A 362 -6.53 -11.68 8.77
N GLY A 363 -6.14 -12.71 7.99
CA GLY A 363 -6.49 -14.09 8.28
C GLY A 363 -6.04 -14.54 9.67
N GLY A 364 -4.77 -14.31 10.01
CA GLY A 364 -4.20 -14.66 11.31
C GLY A 364 -4.87 -13.94 12.48
N VAL A 365 -5.24 -12.66 12.33
CA VAL A 365 -6.01 -11.93 13.35
C VAL A 365 -7.36 -12.62 13.59
N LEU A 366 -8.10 -12.95 12.53
CA LEU A 366 -9.41 -13.61 12.64
C LEU A 366 -9.28 -15.01 13.26
N GLU A 367 -8.34 -15.81 12.80
CA GLU A 367 -8.09 -17.16 13.30
C GLU A 367 -7.66 -17.16 14.77
N SER A 368 -6.85 -16.19 15.21
CA SER A 368 -6.47 -16.02 16.63
C SER A 368 -7.68 -15.74 17.55
N MET A 369 -8.78 -15.26 16.97
CA MET A 369 -10.05 -15.01 17.66
C MET A 369 -11.03 -16.18 17.51
N ASP A 370 -10.58 -17.33 17.01
CA ASP A 370 -11.38 -18.54 16.79
C ASP A 370 -12.54 -18.30 15.79
N ILE A 371 -12.28 -17.44 14.79
CA ILE A 371 -13.17 -17.12 13.68
C ILE A 371 -12.66 -17.84 12.44
N ARG A 372 -13.51 -18.69 11.84
CA ARG A 372 -13.15 -19.42 10.62
C ARG A 372 -13.17 -18.48 9.42
N VAL A 373 -12.04 -18.38 8.73
CA VAL A 373 -11.92 -17.65 7.46
C VAL A 373 -12.25 -18.60 6.32
N VAL A 374 -13.24 -18.24 5.50
CA VAL A 374 -13.64 -19.01 4.32
C VAL A 374 -12.83 -18.58 3.11
N GLU A 375 -12.70 -17.27 2.91
CA GLU A 375 -12.01 -16.69 1.76
C GLU A 375 -11.51 -15.28 2.09
N ILE A 376 -10.33 -14.93 1.59
CA ILE A 376 -9.87 -13.53 1.50
C ILE A 376 -9.41 -13.29 0.07
N ASP A 377 -10.17 -12.47 -0.65
CA ASP A 377 -9.85 -12.04 -2.01
C ASP A 377 -9.11 -10.70 -1.98
N LEU A 378 -7.84 -10.73 -2.38
CA LEU A 378 -6.97 -9.56 -2.42
C LEU A 378 -7.38 -8.53 -3.49
N ILE A 379 -7.96 -8.98 -4.60
CA ILE A 379 -8.31 -8.11 -5.73
C ILE A 379 -9.59 -7.34 -5.39
N SER A 380 -10.66 -8.05 -5.03
CA SER A 380 -11.93 -7.41 -4.66
C SER A 380 -11.96 -6.82 -3.25
N LYS A 381 -10.88 -7.03 -2.46
CA LYS A 381 -10.76 -6.62 -1.04
C LYS A 381 -11.79 -7.27 -0.12
N ARG A 382 -12.41 -8.36 -0.59
CA ARG A 382 -13.51 -9.05 0.08
C ARG A 382 -12.99 -10.11 1.04
N VAL A 383 -13.61 -10.19 2.21
CA VAL A 383 -13.35 -11.23 3.22
C VAL A 383 -14.66 -11.93 3.54
N ILE A 384 -14.62 -13.26 3.57
CA ILE A 384 -15.73 -14.12 4.01
C ILE A 384 -15.27 -14.85 5.27
N ALA A 385 -15.93 -14.59 6.40
CA ALA A 385 -15.59 -15.16 7.69
C ALA A 385 -16.84 -15.53 8.51
N GLU A 386 -16.77 -16.64 9.24
CA GLU A 386 -17.90 -17.16 10.03
C GLU A 386 -17.92 -16.53 11.43
N PHE A 387 -18.62 -15.41 11.59
CA PHE A 387 -18.81 -14.78 12.89
C PHE A 387 -19.90 -15.47 13.71
N ARG A 388 -19.64 -15.67 15.01
CA ARG A 388 -20.60 -16.32 15.93
C ARG A 388 -21.74 -15.39 16.37
N SER A 389 -21.53 -14.09 16.27
CA SER A 389 -22.48 -13.05 16.66
C SER A 389 -22.05 -11.66 16.15
N PRO A 390 -22.95 -10.68 16.06
CA PRO A 390 -22.59 -9.29 15.74
C PRO A 390 -21.55 -8.70 16.70
N ARG A 391 -21.62 -9.05 17.99
CA ARG A 391 -20.62 -8.63 18.99
C ARG A 391 -19.24 -9.21 18.73
N ASN A 392 -19.16 -10.48 18.32
CA ASN A 392 -17.89 -11.11 17.93
C ASN A 392 -17.31 -10.43 16.68
N ARG A 393 -18.16 -10.11 15.70
CA ARG A 393 -17.78 -9.34 14.50
C ARG A 393 -17.25 -7.95 14.85
N ALA A 394 -17.94 -7.20 15.70
CA ALA A 394 -17.50 -5.88 16.14
C ALA A 394 -16.12 -5.94 16.81
N ARG A 395 -15.88 -6.92 17.68
CA ARG A 395 -14.55 -7.14 18.30
C ARG A 395 -13.47 -7.49 17.26
N ALA A 396 -13.79 -8.31 16.27
CA ALA A 396 -12.86 -8.64 15.20
C ALA A 396 -12.51 -7.40 14.36
N PHE A 397 -13.50 -6.54 14.11
CA PHE A 397 -13.28 -5.29 13.40
C PHE A 397 -12.36 -4.35 14.18
N GLU A 398 -12.51 -4.25 15.49
CA GLU A 398 -11.56 -3.49 16.32
C GLU A 398 -10.16 -4.11 16.29
N ALA A 399 -10.02 -5.44 16.39
CA ALA A 399 -8.71 -6.10 16.31
C ALA A 399 -8.02 -5.85 14.94
N ILE A 400 -8.78 -5.89 13.85
CA ILE A 400 -8.29 -5.55 12.51
C ILE A 400 -7.87 -4.07 12.44
N ARG A 401 -8.62 -3.16 13.07
CA ARG A 401 -8.27 -1.72 13.18
C ARG A 401 -7.03 -1.47 14.01
N ASP A 402 -6.82 -2.22 15.07
CA ASP A 402 -5.59 -2.18 15.86
C ASP A 402 -4.38 -2.64 15.02
N GLY A 403 -4.59 -3.64 14.15
CA GLY A 403 -3.66 -4.03 13.09
C GLY A 403 -3.38 -2.92 12.07
N GLY A 404 -4.22 -1.89 12.02
CA GLY A 404 -4.12 -0.72 11.15
C GLY A 404 -4.80 -0.89 9.82
N TYR A 405 -5.81 -1.75 9.76
CA TYR A 405 -6.68 -1.94 8.59
C TYR A 405 -8.07 -1.36 8.88
N ASN A 406 -8.83 -0.99 7.85
CA ASN A 406 -10.13 -0.36 8.02
C ASN A 406 -11.26 -1.25 7.48
N PRO A 407 -11.76 -2.24 8.25
CA PRO A 407 -12.83 -3.10 7.79
C PRO A 407 -14.14 -2.32 7.69
N VAL A 408 -14.84 -2.50 6.57
CA VAL A 408 -16.16 -1.92 6.29
C VAL A 408 -17.17 -3.04 6.05
N ALA A 409 -18.39 -2.84 6.56
CA ALA A 409 -19.41 -3.89 6.59
C ALA A 409 -20.01 -4.17 5.21
N GLU A 410 -20.19 -3.12 4.42
CA GLU A 410 -20.80 -3.17 3.10
C GLU A 410 -19.82 -2.66 2.05
N GLN A 411 -20.02 -3.08 0.80
CA GLN A 411 -19.37 -2.44 -0.33
C GLN A 411 -20.00 -1.05 -0.45
N PRO A 412 -19.24 0.06 -0.48
CA PRO A 412 -19.83 1.36 -0.71
C PRO A 412 -20.54 1.32 -2.07
N GLU A 413 -21.84 1.56 -2.10
CA GLU A 413 -22.63 1.54 -3.32
C GLU A 413 -22.02 2.50 -4.34
N ALA A 414 -21.80 2.02 -5.57
CA ALA A 414 -21.49 2.90 -6.67
C ALA A 414 -22.72 3.76 -6.94
N PRO A 415 -22.60 5.09 -7.17
CA PRO A 415 -23.74 5.89 -7.53
C PRO A 415 -24.44 5.30 -8.75
N ALA A 416 -25.76 5.14 -8.65
CA ALA A 416 -26.61 4.71 -9.74
C ALA A 416 -26.38 5.61 -10.95
N ALA A 417 -25.76 5.07 -12.00
CA ALA A 417 -25.74 5.72 -13.30
C ALA A 417 -27.17 5.72 -13.86
N ASP A 418 -27.62 6.91 -14.26
CA ASP A 418 -28.83 7.23 -15.03
C ASP A 418 -30.19 7.16 -14.32
N ALA A 419 -30.55 8.28 -13.68
CA ALA A 419 -31.93 8.73 -13.53
C ALA A 419 -32.06 10.22 -13.93
N VAL A 420 -31.68 10.55 -15.18
CA VAL A 420 -32.10 11.81 -15.82
C VAL A 420 -32.66 11.48 -17.20
N ALA A 421 -33.93 11.09 -17.24
CA ALA A 421 -34.83 11.33 -18.38
C ALA A 421 -36.25 10.86 -18.05
N ALA A 422 -37.04 11.72 -17.39
CA ALA A 422 -38.49 11.76 -17.57
C ALA A 422 -39.03 13.08 -16.97
N GLN A 423 -38.93 14.18 -17.71
CA GLN A 423 -39.84 15.30 -17.50
C GLN A 423 -41.17 14.95 -18.18
N PRO A 424 -42.31 14.98 -17.49
CA PRO A 424 -43.60 14.96 -18.14
C PRO A 424 -43.87 16.33 -18.78
N SER A 425 -44.11 16.33 -20.09
CA SER A 425 -44.56 17.51 -20.82
C SER A 425 -46.00 17.87 -20.43
N GLU A 426 -46.17 18.97 -19.69
CA GLU A 426 -47.46 19.66 -19.62
C GLU A 426 -47.69 20.43 -20.92
N SER A 427 -48.56 19.91 -21.77
CA SER A 427 -49.25 20.66 -22.80
C SER A 427 -50.53 21.25 -22.19
N ALA A 428 -50.55 22.56 -21.98
CA ALA A 428 -51.78 23.32 -21.74
C ALA A 428 -52.28 23.91 -23.06
N VAL A 429 -53.52 23.54 -23.40
CA VAL A 429 -54.49 24.39 -24.11
C VAL A 429 -55.55 24.78 -23.08
#